data_AF-A0A0B4H238-F1
#
_entry.id   AF-A0A0B4H238-F1
#
_cell.length_a   1.000
_cell.length_b   1.000
_cell.length_c   1.000
_cell.angle_alpha   90.00
_cell.angle_beta   90.00
_cell.angle_gamma   90.00
#
_symmetry.space_group_name_H-M   'P 1'
#
loop_
_entity.id
_entity.type
_entity.pdbx_description
1 polymer ?
#
loop_
_entity_poly.entity_id
_entity_poly.type
_entity_poly.pdbx_seq_one_letter_code
_entity_poly.pdbx_strand_id
1 'polypeptide(L)'
;MSWKDKLKGLKADFESMIHPRDQAQDQQPPPPPMASRPPPGPSPSFHTYWVPRFYPDTPVHVEWDAKLGNGPDGWGNQELEHYTAAPENSFHTPNGQLVIRALANNSSPSPEQKYTSARLVSRHTLERDQGVLTAVITSPCAEGVWPAFWLLPQEPFSWPVDGEIDIAETWNGDHENRTCLHWGQHHEADKHRVLGTKIPDMHARPVRYDFAWQQPGGQPGQGRMIWYIDGRPVMKAPIPEGTRPMREMTILLNVAMGGNVCAGKTPADGYYDMVVYTMYLASELEHGGWERFESDWGSAPFGNTY
;
A
#
# COMPACT_ATOMS: atom_id res chain seq x y z
N MET A 1 -19.89 -69.66 49.86
CA MET A 1 -20.22 -68.92 48.61
C MET A 1 -20.39 -67.46 49.01
N SER A 2 -19.71 -66.48 48.42
CA SER A 2 -19.59 -66.20 46.99
C SER A 2 -18.14 -66.03 46.51
N TRP A 3 -17.85 -66.43 45.28
CA TRP A 3 -16.58 -66.15 44.58
C TRP A 3 -16.23 -64.64 44.54
N LYS A 4 -17.24 -63.78 44.70
CA LYS A 4 -17.11 -62.32 44.76
C LYS A 4 -16.39 -61.82 46.03
N ASP A 5 -16.42 -62.54 47.15
CA ASP A 5 -15.79 -62.10 48.40
C ASP A 5 -14.30 -62.45 48.45
N LYS A 6 -13.89 -63.54 47.77
CA LYS A 6 -12.46 -63.88 47.60
C LYS A 6 -11.73 -62.92 46.64
N LEU A 7 -12.44 -62.33 45.68
CA LEU A 7 -11.89 -61.34 44.73
C LEU A 7 -11.71 -59.94 45.34
N LYS A 8 -12.50 -59.56 46.35
CA LYS A 8 -12.32 -58.28 47.07
C LYS A 8 -11.09 -58.27 47.98
N GLY A 9 -10.79 -59.40 48.65
CA GLY A 9 -9.59 -59.52 49.50
C GLY A 9 -8.29 -59.41 48.70
N LEU A 10 -8.20 -60.11 47.57
CA LEU A 10 -7.03 -60.07 46.68
C LEU A 10 -6.75 -58.67 46.09
N LYS A 11 -7.77 -57.83 45.92
CA LYS A 11 -7.60 -56.46 45.39
C LYS A 11 -7.09 -55.49 46.45
N ALA A 12 -7.51 -55.64 47.71
CA ALA A 12 -7.02 -54.84 48.83
C ALA A 12 -5.56 -55.18 49.19
N ASP A 13 -5.18 -56.47 49.13
CA ASP A 13 -3.81 -56.91 49.38
C ASP A 13 -2.85 -56.42 48.27
N PHE A 14 -3.30 -56.38 47.00
CA PHE A 14 -2.51 -55.86 45.88
C PHE A 14 -2.33 -54.33 45.92
N GLU A 15 -3.34 -53.58 46.36
CA GLU A 15 -3.25 -52.12 46.55
C GLU A 15 -2.34 -51.73 47.74
N SER A 16 -2.14 -52.63 48.71
CA SER A 16 -1.23 -52.42 49.85
C SER A 16 0.25 -52.75 49.57
N MET A 17 0.55 -53.42 48.45
CA MET A 17 1.92 -53.82 48.05
C MET A 17 2.61 -52.86 47.08
N ILE A 18 1.95 -51.76 46.66
CA ILE A 18 2.49 -50.79 45.69
C ILE A 18 2.99 -49.48 46.35
N HIS A 19 2.93 -49.37 47.69
CA HIS A 19 3.52 -48.22 48.40
C HIS A 19 4.44 -48.64 49.54
N PRO A 20 5.77 -48.66 49.33
CA PRO A 20 6.71 -48.38 50.40
C PRO A 20 6.58 -46.91 50.78
N ARG A 21 6.20 -46.64 52.03
CA ARG A 21 6.57 -45.40 52.72
C ARG A 21 8.07 -45.48 52.97
N ASP A 22 8.85 -44.78 52.17
CA ASP A 22 10.20 -44.40 52.56
C ASP A 22 10.45 -42.93 52.22
N GLN A 23 10.94 -42.24 53.24
CA GLN A 23 11.30 -40.85 53.27
C GLN A 23 12.55 -40.64 52.42
N ALA A 24 12.41 -39.92 51.30
CA ALA A 24 13.50 -39.21 50.66
C ALA A 24 12.97 -37.82 50.28
N GLN A 25 13.60 -36.78 50.84
CA GLN A 25 13.35 -35.40 50.46
C GLN A 25 13.81 -35.20 49.02
N ASP A 26 12.88 -35.19 48.08
CA ASP A 26 13.12 -34.59 46.76
C ASP A 26 13.15 -33.07 46.95
N GLN A 27 14.34 -32.53 47.18
CA GLN A 27 14.59 -31.10 47.01
C GLN A 27 14.54 -30.82 45.50
N GLN A 28 13.40 -30.35 45.01
CA GLN A 28 13.39 -29.62 43.74
C GLN A 28 14.39 -28.45 43.83
N PRO A 29 15.27 -28.24 42.84
CA PRO A 29 16.09 -27.04 42.82
C PRO A 29 15.17 -25.81 42.85
N PRO A 30 15.54 -24.73 43.58
CA PRO A 30 14.70 -23.55 43.65
C PRO A 30 14.45 -23.04 42.22
N PRO A 31 13.23 -22.57 41.91
CA PRO A 31 12.98 -21.95 40.61
C PRO A 31 14.00 -20.82 40.42
N PRO A 32 14.56 -20.64 39.21
CA PRO A 32 15.46 -19.54 38.96
C PRO A 32 14.75 -18.25 39.39
N PRO A 33 15.45 -17.31 40.08
CA PRO A 33 14.85 -16.04 40.43
C PRO A 33 14.32 -15.44 39.13
N MET A 34 13.01 -15.15 39.07
CA MET A 34 12.42 -14.46 37.94
C MET A 34 13.27 -13.22 37.69
N ALA A 35 14.09 -13.25 36.64
CA ALA A 35 14.62 -12.05 36.07
C ALA A 35 13.38 -11.21 35.79
N SER A 36 13.32 -10.03 36.40
CA SER A 36 12.28 -9.04 36.19
C SER A 36 12.27 -8.70 34.71
N ARG A 37 11.56 -9.49 33.91
CA ARG A 37 11.23 -9.13 32.55
C ARG A 37 10.41 -7.84 32.71
N PRO A 38 10.83 -6.72 32.10
CA PRO A 38 9.98 -5.56 32.05
C PRO A 38 8.61 -6.01 31.55
N PRO A 39 7.50 -5.43 32.05
CA PRO A 39 6.19 -5.74 31.48
C PRO A 39 6.31 -5.60 29.96
N PRO A 40 5.75 -6.52 29.16
CA PRO A 40 5.69 -6.30 27.73
C PRO A 40 5.08 -4.91 27.55
N GLY A 41 5.86 -3.99 26.97
CA GLY A 41 5.31 -2.73 26.50
C GLY A 41 4.12 -3.04 25.60
N PRO A 42 3.12 -2.16 25.48
CA PRO A 42 2.01 -2.40 24.58
C PRO A 42 2.60 -2.78 23.22
N SER A 43 2.38 -4.02 22.77
CA SER A 43 2.64 -4.39 21.40
C SER A 43 1.84 -3.38 20.58
N PRO A 44 2.49 -2.57 19.73
CA PRO A 44 1.72 -1.69 18.88
C PRO A 44 0.78 -2.61 18.08
N SER A 45 -0.50 -2.32 18.22
CA SER A 45 -1.56 -3.08 17.59
C SER A 45 -1.81 -2.43 16.25
N PHE A 46 -1.65 -3.19 15.18
CA PHE A 46 -2.07 -2.78 13.84
C PHE A 46 -3.49 -2.22 13.92
N HIS A 47 -3.62 -0.91 13.70
CA HIS A 47 -4.88 -0.19 13.76
C HIS A 47 -5.04 0.64 12.50
N THR A 48 -6.03 0.26 11.69
CA THR A 48 -6.49 1.08 10.56
C THR A 48 -7.23 2.30 11.09
N TYR A 49 -6.81 3.49 10.68
CA TYR A 49 -7.47 4.74 11.08
C TYR A 49 -8.28 5.37 9.94
N TRP A 50 -8.11 4.90 8.71
CA TRP A 50 -8.97 5.26 7.58
C TRP A 50 -9.09 4.10 6.60
N VAL A 51 -10.30 3.89 6.09
CA VAL A 51 -10.64 2.92 5.04
C VAL A 51 -11.70 3.59 4.15
N PRO A 52 -11.45 3.80 2.84
CA PRO A 52 -12.43 4.39 1.94
C PRO A 52 -13.62 3.45 1.72
N ARG A 53 -14.80 4.04 1.48
CA ARG A 53 -16.04 3.30 1.23
C ARG A 53 -16.18 2.89 -0.23
N PHE A 54 -15.74 1.68 -0.54
CA PHE A 54 -16.02 1.05 -1.84
C PHE A 54 -17.34 0.28 -1.76
N TYR A 55 -18.46 0.99 -1.78
CA TYR A 55 -19.79 0.36 -1.80
C TYR A 55 -20.55 0.73 -3.09
N PRO A 56 -21.29 -0.22 -3.70
CA PRO A 56 -21.99 0.01 -4.97
C PRO A 56 -22.99 1.19 -4.95
N ASP A 57 -23.58 1.45 -3.79
CA ASP A 57 -24.57 2.51 -3.54
C ASP A 57 -23.95 3.83 -3.09
N THR A 58 -22.64 3.86 -2.83
CA THR A 58 -21.91 5.05 -2.44
C THR A 58 -21.32 5.70 -3.70
N PRO A 59 -21.67 6.96 -4.02
CA PRO A 59 -21.04 7.67 -5.12
C PRO A 59 -19.53 7.82 -4.91
N VAL A 60 -18.74 7.69 -5.98
CA VAL A 60 -17.26 7.84 -5.92
C VAL A 60 -16.87 9.20 -5.31
N HIS A 61 -17.65 10.26 -5.58
CA HIS A 61 -17.36 11.61 -5.09
C HIS A 61 -17.45 11.79 -3.56
N VAL A 62 -17.93 10.77 -2.84
CA VAL A 62 -18.01 10.79 -1.38
C VAL A 62 -16.61 10.78 -0.76
N GLU A 63 -15.69 10.00 -1.34
CA GLU A 63 -14.31 9.84 -0.83
C GLU A 63 -13.27 10.52 -1.73
N TRP A 64 -13.63 10.84 -2.98
CA TRP A 64 -12.69 11.26 -4.02
C TRP A 64 -13.19 12.50 -4.79
N ASP A 65 -12.34 13.48 -5.05
CA ASP A 65 -12.62 14.52 -6.03
C ASP A 65 -12.01 14.14 -7.38
N ALA A 66 -12.77 14.33 -8.47
CA ALA A 66 -12.31 14.07 -9.82
C ALA A 66 -11.63 15.32 -10.41
N LYS A 67 -10.41 15.17 -10.92
CA LYS A 67 -9.79 16.14 -11.82
C LYS A 67 -10.35 15.94 -13.23
N LEU A 68 -10.65 17.03 -13.93
CA LEU A 68 -11.42 17.00 -15.17
C LEU A 68 -10.61 17.55 -16.34
N GLY A 69 -10.89 17.03 -17.54
CA GLY A 69 -10.27 17.45 -18.78
C GLY A 69 -8.88 16.86 -19.01
N ASN A 70 -8.18 17.43 -19.98
CA ASN A 70 -6.82 17.05 -20.38
C ASN A 70 -5.74 17.94 -19.73
N GLY A 71 -6.13 18.86 -18.85
CA GLY A 71 -5.22 19.79 -18.18
C GLY A 71 -4.39 20.66 -19.14
N PRO A 72 -3.52 21.53 -18.60
CA PRO A 72 -2.49 22.19 -19.41
C PRO A 72 -1.47 21.16 -19.94
N ASP A 73 -1.18 21.23 -21.25
CA ASP A 73 -0.18 20.39 -21.94
C ASP A 73 -0.30 18.87 -21.68
N GLY A 74 -1.54 18.34 -21.59
CA GLY A 74 -1.77 16.92 -21.29
C GLY A 74 -1.28 16.57 -19.88
N TRP A 75 -1.74 17.33 -18.89
CA TRP A 75 -1.29 17.28 -17.49
C TRP A 75 0.23 17.42 -17.29
N GLY A 76 0.90 18.17 -18.18
CA GLY A 76 2.35 18.36 -18.18
C GLY A 76 3.15 17.20 -18.80
N ASN A 77 2.47 16.13 -19.20
CA ASN A 77 3.08 14.90 -19.70
C ASN A 77 2.69 14.57 -21.14
N GLN A 78 1.97 15.46 -21.84
CA GLN A 78 1.40 15.18 -23.17
C GLN A 78 0.44 13.97 -23.16
N GLU A 79 -0.22 13.74 -22.02
CA GLU A 79 -1.29 12.75 -21.87
C GLU A 79 -2.43 13.05 -22.86
N LEU A 80 -3.11 12.00 -23.35
CA LEU A 80 -4.09 12.09 -24.44
C LEU A 80 -5.54 12.06 -23.96
N GLU A 81 -5.78 11.56 -22.75
CA GLU A 81 -7.12 11.38 -22.22
C GLU A 81 -7.78 12.67 -21.74
N HIS A 82 -9.10 12.70 -21.84
CA HIS A 82 -9.93 13.66 -21.15
C HIS A 82 -10.46 12.99 -19.86
N TYR A 83 -9.97 13.41 -18.70
CA TYR A 83 -10.50 12.90 -17.43
C TYR A 83 -11.93 13.39 -17.19
N THR A 84 -12.79 12.50 -16.70
CA THR A 84 -14.20 12.79 -16.42
C THR A 84 -14.60 12.33 -15.02
N ALA A 85 -15.73 12.83 -14.53
CA ALA A 85 -16.43 12.29 -13.36
C ALA A 85 -17.56 11.32 -13.74
N ALA A 86 -17.57 10.84 -14.99
CA ALA A 86 -18.64 9.97 -15.47
C ALA A 86 -18.53 8.57 -14.82
N PRO A 87 -19.68 7.92 -14.53
CA PRO A 87 -19.70 6.59 -13.92
C PRO A 87 -19.13 5.49 -14.83
N GLU A 88 -18.91 5.77 -16.12
CA GLU A 88 -18.20 4.86 -17.04
C GLU A 88 -16.68 4.86 -16.83
N ASN A 89 -16.11 5.94 -16.26
CA ASN A 89 -14.68 6.07 -16.00
C ASN A 89 -14.30 5.79 -14.54
N SER A 90 -15.22 5.96 -13.59
CA SER A 90 -14.99 5.54 -12.20
C SER A 90 -16.28 5.09 -11.50
N PHE A 91 -16.25 3.92 -10.88
CA PHE A 91 -17.42 3.32 -10.22
C PHE A 91 -17.03 2.26 -9.19
N HIS A 92 -17.95 1.95 -8.28
CA HIS A 92 -17.82 0.83 -7.36
C HIS A 92 -18.48 -0.44 -7.90
N THR A 93 -17.83 -1.59 -7.79
CA THR A 93 -18.40 -2.88 -8.20
C THR A 93 -19.32 -3.46 -7.11
N PRO A 94 -20.26 -4.35 -7.46
CA PRO A 94 -21.09 -5.09 -6.49
C PRO A 94 -20.32 -5.80 -5.37
N ASN A 95 -19.05 -6.13 -5.59
CA ASN A 95 -18.18 -6.82 -4.64
C ASN A 95 -17.35 -5.88 -3.76
N GLY A 96 -17.59 -4.57 -3.85
CA GLY A 96 -16.94 -3.58 -3.03
C GLY A 96 -15.51 -3.25 -3.46
N GLN A 97 -15.32 -3.01 -4.76
CA GLN A 97 -14.04 -2.57 -5.34
C GLN A 97 -14.23 -1.22 -6.01
N LEU A 98 -13.19 -0.39 -6.05
CA LEU A 98 -13.16 0.81 -6.90
C LEU A 98 -12.52 0.47 -8.24
N VAL A 99 -13.20 0.82 -9.33
CA VAL A 99 -12.68 0.70 -10.69
C VAL A 99 -12.42 2.08 -11.26
N ILE A 100 -11.24 2.24 -11.86
CA ILE A 100 -10.89 3.37 -12.71
C ILE A 100 -10.68 2.82 -14.12
N ARG A 101 -11.54 3.24 -15.04
CA ARG A 101 -11.63 2.72 -16.39
C ARG A 101 -11.22 3.79 -17.39
N ALA A 102 -10.13 3.53 -18.09
CA ALA A 102 -9.77 4.24 -19.30
C ALA A 102 -10.50 3.62 -20.50
N LEU A 103 -11.04 4.44 -21.40
CA LEU A 103 -11.77 4.06 -22.60
C LEU A 103 -11.05 4.62 -23.83
N ALA A 104 -10.84 3.76 -24.84
CA ALA A 104 -10.29 4.13 -26.13
C ALA A 104 -11.32 3.89 -27.24
N ASN A 105 -11.62 4.94 -28.00
CA ASN A 105 -12.45 4.91 -29.20
C ASN A 105 -11.76 5.72 -30.31
N ASN A 106 -10.85 5.08 -31.03
CA ASN A 106 -10.06 5.69 -32.09
C ASN A 106 -10.90 6.18 -33.27
N SER A 107 -12.12 5.66 -33.42
CA SER A 107 -13.09 6.09 -34.44
C SER A 107 -13.90 7.33 -34.04
N SER A 108 -13.79 7.79 -32.78
CA SER A 108 -14.50 8.96 -32.30
C SER A 108 -14.11 10.21 -33.11
N PRO A 109 -15.09 10.96 -33.66
CA PRO A 109 -14.82 12.24 -34.31
C PRO A 109 -14.53 13.37 -33.31
N SER A 110 -14.89 13.19 -32.03
CA SER A 110 -14.55 14.13 -30.95
C SER A 110 -13.21 13.71 -30.32
N PRO A 111 -12.18 14.59 -30.32
CA PRO A 111 -10.91 14.33 -29.65
C PRO A 111 -11.08 14.01 -28.16
N GLU A 112 -12.01 14.68 -27.47
CA GLU A 112 -12.28 14.52 -26.04
C GLU A 112 -12.96 13.18 -25.70
N GLN A 113 -13.63 12.57 -26.67
CA GLN A 113 -14.26 11.25 -26.53
C GLN A 113 -13.40 10.13 -27.12
N LYS A 114 -12.29 10.47 -27.77
CA LYS A 114 -11.36 9.47 -28.32
C LYS A 114 -10.72 8.67 -27.19
N TYR A 115 -10.34 9.38 -26.11
CA TYR A 115 -9.75 8.80 -24.92
C TYR A 115 -10.38 9.43 -23.69
N THR A 116 -11.06 8.66 -22.86
CA THR A 116 -11.59 9.13 -21.57
C THR A 116 -11.06 8.27 -20.44
N SER A 117 -10.91 8.86 -19.25
CA SER A 117 -10.47 8.14 -18.06
C SER A 117 -10.94 8.88 -16.80
N ALA A 118 -10.47 8.46 -15.62
CA ALA A 118 -10.64 9.21 -14.37
C ALA A 118 -9.29 9.44 -13.68
N ARG A 119 -9.17 10.62 -13.06
CA ARG A 119 -8.09 11.00 -12.14
C ARG A 119 -8.72 11.44 -10.82
N LEU A 120 -8.62 10.57 -9.84
CA LEU A 120 -9.23 10.73 -8.52
C LEU A 120 -8.20 11.23 -7.51
N VAL A 121 -8.60 12.17 -6.67
CA VAL A 121 -7.82 12.70 -5.53
C VAL A 121 -8.62 12.45 -4.27
N SER A 122 -8.04 11.84 -3.24
CA SER A 122 -8.75 11.58 -1.99
C SER A 122 -9.10 12.88 -1.27
N ARG A 123 -10.26 12.90 -0.62
CA ARG A 123 -10.66 13.98 0.30
C ARG A 123 -9.95 13.92 1.64
N HIS A 124 -9.45 12.73 2.00
CA HIS A 124 -8.58 12.51 3.14
C HIS A 124 -7.12 12.72 2.74
N THR A 125 -6.31 13.19 3.69
CA THR A 125 -4.84 13.15 3.58
C THR A 125 -4.31 11.94 4.36
N LEU A 126 -3.00 11.76 4.43
CA LEU A 126 -2.41 10.71 5.28
C LEU A 126 -2.62 10.98 6.79
N GLU A 127 -2.94 12.23 7.18
CA GLU A 127 -3.38 12.69 8.52
C GLU A 127 -2.41 12.47 9.69
N ARG A 128 -1.34 11.68 9.53
CA ARG A 128 -0.38 11.35 10.58
C ARG A 128 1.05 11.58 10.14
N ASP A 129 1.88 11.93 11.13
CA ASP A 129 3.32 12.10 10.96
C ASP A 129 4.06 10.75 10.77
N GLN A 130 3.39 9.64 11.06
CA GLN A 130 3.87 8.30 10.73
C GLN A 130 2.69 7.37 10.44
N GLY A 131 2.89 6.40 9.56
CA GLY A 131 1.87 5.43 9.22
C GLY A 131 2.23 4.57 8.01
N VAL A 132 1.26 3.79 7.56
CA VAL A 132 1.33 2.97 6.36
C VAL A 132 0.07 3.18 5.54
N LEU A 133 0.25 3.47 4.25
CA LEU A 133 -0.80 3.44 3.25
C LEU A 133 -0.68 2.12 2.50
N THR A 134 -1.74 1.33 2.51
CA THR A 134 -1.81 0.06 1.77
C THR A 134 -2.86 0.16 0.67
N ALA A 135 -2.56 -0.37 -0.51
CA ALA A 135 -3.54 -0.65 -1.55
C ALA A 135 -3.27 -2.00 -2.21
N VAL A 136 -4.34 -2.73 -2.56
CA VAL A 136 -4.28 -3.96 -3.34
C VAL A 136 -4.93 -3.71 -4.68
N ILE A 137 -4.14 -3.73 -5.76
CA ILE A 137 -4.51 -3.22 -7.08
C ILE A 137 -4.18 -4.24 -8.17
N THR A 138 -5.09 -4.45 -9.11
CA THR A 138 -4.75 -5.00 -10.44
C THR A 138 -4.67 -3.84 -11.41
N SER A 139 -3.54 -3.71 -12.10
CA SER A 139 -3.29 -2.63 -13.06
C SER A 139 -3.51 -3.12 -14.49
N PRO A 140 -4.06 -2.29 -15.40
CA PRO A 140 -4.10 -2.63 -16.81
C PRO A 140 -2.69 -2.61 -17.40
N CYS A 141 -2.39 -3.56 -18.27
CA CYS A 141 -1.12 -3.62 -19.00
C CYS A 141 -1.40 -3.63 -20.49
N ALA A 142 -1.16 -2.50 -21.15
CA ALA A 142 -1.32 -2.37 -22.59
C ALA A 142 -0.43 -1.26 -23.13
N GLU A 143 -0.13 -1.33 -24.43
CA GLU A 143 0.56 -0.26 -25.14
C GLU A 143 -0.20 1.07 -25.01
N GLY A 144 0.52 2.16 -24.70
CA GLY A 144 -0.07 3.49 -24.58
C GLY A 144 -0.97 3.70 -23.35
N VAL A 145 -0.98 2.79 -22.37
CA VAL A 145 -1.74 2.91 -21.12
C VAL A 145 -0.77 3.09 -19.95
N TRP A 146 -1.06 4.02 -19.04
CA TRP A 146 -0.24 4.39 -17.88
C TRP A 146 -1.09 4.52 -16.60
N PRO A 147 -1.35 3.42 -15.88
CA PRO A 147 -1.95 3.47 -14.55
C PRO A 147 -0.97 3.98 -13.49
N ALA A 148 -1.49 4.76 -12.53
CA ALA A 148 -0.72 5.29 -11.40
C ALA A 148 -1.50 5.28 -10.08
N PHE A 149 -0.78 4.95 -9.01
CA PHE A 149 -1.17 5.11 -7.59
C PHE A 149 -0.05 5.85 -6.86
N TRP A 150 -0.35 7.05 -6.39
CA TRP A 150 0.65 8.04 -6.05
C TRP A 150 0.10 9.11 -5.10
N LEU A 151 0.95 10.02 -4.64
CA LEU A 151 0.62 11.03 -3.64
C LEU A 151 1.11 12.41 -4.07
N LEU A 152 0.28 13.42 -3.79
CA LEU A 152 0.63 14.83 -3.88
C LEU A 152 0.14 15.57 -2.64
N PRO A 153 0.81 16.67 -2.23
CA PRO A 153 0.31 17.52 -1.16
C PRO A 153 -1.07 18.06 -1.49
N GLN A 154 -1.90 18.26 -0.46
CA GLN A 154 -3.17 18.95 -0.64
C GLN A 154 -2.97 20.33 -1.29
N GLU A 155 -3.86 20.70 -2.20
CA GLU A 155 -3.79 21.98 -2.90
C GLU A 155 -4.02 23.19 -1.95
N PRO A 156 -3.41 24.35 -2.23
CA PRO A 156 -2.41 24.58 -3.29
C PRO A 156 -1.02 24.05 -2.90
N PHE A 157 -0.24 23.63 -3.90
CA PHE A 157 1.16 23.22 -3.76
C PHE A 157 1.96 23.62 -5.02
N SER A 158 3.29 23.59 -4.90
CA SER A 158 4.25 23.89 -5.97
C SER A 158 5.03 22.65 -6.34
N TRP A 159 4.78 22.11 -7.54
CA TRP A 159 5.51 20.96 -8.05
C TRP A 159 6.87 21.35 -8.68
N PRO A 160 7.95 20.56 -8.52
CA PRO A 160 8.05 19.38 -7.65
C PRO A 160 8.48 19.73 -6.22
N VAL A 161 8.70 21.00 -5.88
CA VAL A 161 9.28 21.46 -4.60
C VAL A 161 8.58 20.87 -3.38
N ASP A 162 7.24 20.87 -3.38
CA ASP A 162 6.43 20.39 -2.25
C ASP A 162 6.36 18.86 -2.15
N GLY A 163 6.96 18.14 -3.11
CA GLY A 163 7.11 16.70 -3.14
C GLY A 163 6.02 15.96 -3.93
N GLU A 164 6.39 14.82 -4.50
CA GLU A 164 5.52 13.84 -5.15
C GLU A 164 6.05 12.44 -4.87
N ILE A 165 5.14 11.52 -4.52
CA ILE A 165 5.49 10.14 -4.15
C ILE A 165 4.68 9.18 -5.01
N ASP A 166 5.36 8.51 -5.94
CA ASP A 166 4.74 7.53 -6.81
C ASP A 166 4.95 6.14 -6.25
N ILE A 167 3.87 5.52 -5.80
CA ILE A 167 3.93 4.21 -5.14
C ILE A 167 3.95 3.11 -6.20
N ALA A 168 3.06 3.24 -7.19
CA ALA A 168 2.96 2.29 -8.28
C ALA A 168 2.63 2.98 -9.61
N GLU A 169 3.57 2.93 -10.54
CA GLU A 169 3.37 3.32 -11.93
C GLU A 169 3.82 2.21 -12.86
N THR A 170 3.08 1.97 -13.93
CA THR A 170 3.54 1.13 -15.04
C THR A 170 3.02 1.71 -16.33
N TRP A 171 3.67 1.43 -17.46
CA TRP A 171 3.20 1.91 -18.75
C TRP A 171 3.55 0.94 -19.87
N ASN A 172 2.87 1.11 -21.01
CA ASN A 172 3.10 0.32 -22.21
C ASN A 172 2.97 -1.19 -22.03
N GLY A 173 2.36 -1.65 -20.93
CA GLY A 173 2.25 -3.06 -20.59
C GLY A 173 3.61 -3.77 -20.44
N ASP A 174 4.63 -3.07 -19.98
CA ASP A 174 5.99 -3.63 -19.86
C ASP A 174 6.22 -4.49 -18.60
N HIS A 175 5.18 -4.63 -17.78
CA HIS A 175 5.13 -5.42 -16.56
C HIS A 175 6.21 -5.02 -15.54
N GLU A 176 6.54 -3.74 -15.51
CA GLU A 176 7.45 -3.13 -14.54
C GLU A 176 6.72 -2.05 -13.76
N ASN A 177 6.70 -2.22 -12.44
CA ASN A 177 6.31 -1.17 -11.52
C ASN A 177 7.48 -0.21 -11.32
N ARG A 178 7.26 1.07 -11.47
CA ARG A 178 8.21 2.12 -11.14
C ARG A 178 7.68 2.86 -9.93
N THR A 179 8.52 2.88 -8.91
CA THR A 179 8.33 3.68 -7.71
C THR A 179 9.21 4.90 -7.86
N CYS A 180 8.63 6.08 -7.72
CA CYS A 180 9.32 7.34 -7.94
C CYS A 180 9.13 8.29 -6.74
N LEU A 181 10.09 9.19 -6.57
CA LEU A 181 10.05 10.28 -5.61
C LEU A 181 10.55 11.51 -6.36
N HIS A 182 9.77 12.58 -6.42
CA HIS A 182 10.17 13.84 -7.03
C HIS A 182 10.20 14.96 -5.99
N TRP A 183 11.20 15.84 -6.07
CA TRP A 183 11.36 17.00 -5.19
C TRP A 183 12.24 18.08 -5.84
N GLY A 184 12.41 19.21 -5.15
CA GLY A 184 13.35 20.25 -5.56
C GLY A 184 12.91 21.01 -6.81
N GLN A 185 13.85 21.64 -7.52
CA GLN A 185 13.53 22.40 -8.72
C GLN A 185 13.57 21.52 -9.97
N HIS A 186 12.66 21.77 -10.92
CA HIS A 186 12.56 20.97 -12.14
C HIS A 186 13.87 20.95 -12.99
N HIS A 187 14.81 21.88 -12.79
CA HIS A 187 16.07 21.90 -13.55
C HIS A 187 17.27 21.30 -12.81
N GLU A 188 17.10 20.80 -11.58
CA GLU A 188 18.18 20.22 -10.78
C GLU A 188 18.43 18.75 -11.15
N ALA A 189 19.70 18.31 -11.07
CA ALA A 189 20.10 16.95 -11.43
C ALA A 189 19.69 15.90 -10.39
N ASP A 190 19.42 16.33 -9.15
CA ASP A 190 19.08 15.47 -8.02
C ASP A 190 17.61 15.65 -7.59
N LYS A 191 16.72 15.82 -8.56
CA LYS A 191 15.29 16.16 -8.35
C LYS A 191 14.35 14.96 -8.30
N HIS A 192 14.86 13.75 -8.54
CA HIS A 192 14.05 12.53 -8.45
C HIS A 192 14.86 11.28 -8.12
N ARG A 193 14.15 10.26 -7.63
CA ARG A 193 14.63 8.89 -7.43
C ARG A 193 13.62 7.93 -8.00
N VAL A 194 14.08 6.94 -8.75
CA VAL A 194 13.22 5.92 -9.34
C VAL A 194 13.82 4.53 -9.17
N LEU A 195 12.97 3.54 -8.92
CA LEU A 195 13.36 2.13 -8.94
C LEU A 195 12.30 1.29 -9.66
N GLY A 196 12.75 0.52 -10.65
CA GLY A 196 11.94 -0.43 -11.39
C GLY A 196 11.91 -1.80 -10.73
N THR A 197 10.72 -2.37 -10.56
CA THR A 197 10.48 -3.72 -10.07
C THR A 197 9.66 -4.51 -11.09
N LYS A 198 10.21 -5.59 -11.64
CA LYS A 198 9.48 -6.47 -12.56
C LYS A 198 8.41 -7.27 -11.83
N ILE A 199 7.19 -7.21 -12.34
CA ILE A 199 6.03 -7.98 -11.84
C ILE A 199 5.35 -8.62 -13.06
N PRO A 200 5.87 -9.76 -13.56
CA PRO A 200 5.43 -10.34 -14.84
C PRO A 200 3.93 -10.66 -14.93
N ASP A 201 3.27 -10.85 -13.79
CA ASP A 201 1.88 -11.25 -13.65
C ASP A 201 0.97 -10.12 -13.12
N MET A 202 1.42 -8.86 -13.09
CA MET A 202 0.63 -7.75 -12.50
C MET A 202 -0.74 -7.51 -13.15
N HIS A 203 -0.91 -7.91 -14.42
CA HIS A 203 -2.18 -7.84 -15.14
C HIS A 203 -3.15 -8.98 -14.78
N ALA A 204 -2.62 -10.08 -14.23
CA ALA A 204 -3.35 -11.34 -14.01
C ALA A 204 -3.74 -11.56 -12.54
N ARG A 205 -3.24 -10.73 -11.62
CA ARG A 205 -3.56 -10.83 -10.19
C ARG A 205 -3.59 -9.48 -9.50
N PRO A 206 -4.21 -9.38 -8.31
CA PRO A 206 -4.00 -8.25 -7.42
C PRO A 206 -2.56 -8.22 -6.89
N VAL A 207 -1.95 -7.05 -6.89
CA VAL A 207 -0.62 -6.75 -6.33
C VAL A 207 -0.82 -5.88 -5.10
N ARG A 208 -0.15 -6.22 -4.00
CA ARG A 208 -0.19 -5.40 -2.78
C ARG A 208 0.95 -4.37 -2.82
N TYR A 209 0.58 -3.12 -2.62
CA TYR A 209 1.49 -1.99 -2.43
C TYR A 209 1.34 -1.47 -1.01
N ASP A 210 2.45 -1.34 -0.29
CA ASP A 210 2.48 -0.62 0.99
C ASP A 210 3.48 0.54 0.88
N PHE A 211 3.13 1.69 1.43
CA PHE A 211 4.00 2.85 1.56
C PHE A 211 4.04 3.27 3.02
N ALA A 212 5.20 3.13 3.66
CA ALA A 212 5.40 3.45 5.07
C ALA A 212 6.24 4.72 5.22
N TRP A 213 5.81 5.63 6.08
CA TRP A 213 6.56 6.86 6.38
C TRP A 213 6.70 7.08 7.89
N GLN A 214 7.83 7.62 8.30
CA GLN A 214 8.07 8.09 9.65
C GLN A 214 8.71 9.48 9.60
N GLN A 215 7.97 10.50 10.05
CA GLN A 215 8.36 11.90 10.06
C GLN A 215 8.16 12.51 11.45
N PRO A 216 9.08 12.24 12.41
CA PRO A 216 8.92 12.73 13.78
C PRO A 216 8.70 14.25 13.83
N GLY A 217 7.60 14.67 14.44
CA GLY A 217 7.26 16.09 14.61
C GLY A 217 6.74 16.79 13.35
N GLY A 218 6.48 16.05 12.26
CA GLY A 218 5.87 16.60 11.05
C GLY A 218 6.70 17.69 10.38
N GLN A 219 8.01 17.73 10.64
CA GLN A 219 8.88 18.77 10.11
C GLN A 219 9.20 18.49 8.62
N PRO A 220 9.00 19.46 7.72
CA PRO A 220 9.41 19.35 6.32
C PRO A 220 10.88 18.94 6.20
N GLY A 221 11.21 18.12 5.21
CA GLY A 221 12.60 17.70 4.94
C GLY A 221 13.23 16.76 5.96
N GLN A 222 12.44 16.19 6.87
CA GLN A 222 12.93 15.23 7.87
C GLN A 222 12.08 13.97 7.83
N GLY A 223 12.71 12.82 8.11
CA GLY A 223 12.03 11.54 8.19
C GLY A 223 12.44 10.56 7.09
N ARG A 224 11.73 9.44 7.04
CA ARG A 224 12.09 8.24 6.27
C ARG A 224 10.87 7.63 5.63
N MET A 225 11.06 7.06 4.44
CA MET A 225 10.03 6.41 3.65
C MET A 225 10.52 5.06 3.10
N ILE A 226 9.64 4.07 3.07
CA ILE A 226 9.90 2.78 2.41
C ILE A 226 8.66 2.37 1.59
N TRP A 227 8.91 1.93 0.37
CA TRP A 227 7.94 1.35 -0.53
C TRP A 227 8.05 -0.17 -0.52
N TYR A 228 6.91 -0.84 -0.57
CA TYR A 228 6.81 -2.30 -0.57
C TYR A 228 5.93 -2.79 -1.72
N ILE A 229 6.34 -3.90 -2.32
CA ILE A 229 5.54 -4.65 -3.29
C ILE A 229 5.44 -6.09 -2.82
N ASP A 230 4.21 -6.59 -2.66
CA ASP A 230 3.90 -7.92 -2.12
C ASP A 230 4.69 -8.20 -0.82
N GLY A 231 4.75 -7.19 0.05
CA GLY A 231 5.45 -7.23 1.31
C GLY A 231 6.98 -7.19 1.23
N ARG A 232 7.61 -7.04 0.06
CA ARG A 232 9.08 -6.86 -0.05
C ARG A 232 9.44 -5.38 -0.12
N PRO A 233 10.39 -4.88 0.68
CA PRO A 233 10.85 -3.50 0.54
C PRO A 233 11.59 -3.35 -0.80
N VAL A 234 11.10 -2.46 -1.66
CA VAL A 234 11.65 -2.25 -3.02
C VAL A 234 12.45 -0.97 -3.13
N MET A 235 12.14 0.05 -2.35
CA MET A 235 12.86 1.33 -2.35
C MET A 235 12.74 1.99 -0.98
N LYS A 236 13.79 2.71 -0.57
CA LYS A 236 13.77 3.65 0.56
C LYS A 236 14.28 5.01 0.16
N ALA A 237 13.86 6.03 0.90
CA ALA A 237 14.39 7.38 0.79
C ALA A 237 14.22 8.15 2.10
N PRO A 238 15.13 9.08 2.46
CA PRO A 238 14.80 10.13 3.41
C PRO A 238 13.71 11.04 2.79
N ILE A 239 12.96 11.74 3.62
CA ILE A 239 12.05 12.80 3.15
C ILE A 239 12.91 14.00 2.71
N PRO A 240 12.89 14.39 1.42
CA PRO A 240 13.75 15.47 0.92
C PRO A 240 13.36 16.85 1.47
N GLU A 241 14.34 17.75 1.57
CA GLU A 241 14.09 19.15 1.90
C GLU A 241 13.07 19.78 0.94
N GLY A 242 12.20 20.65 1.46
CA GLY A 242 11.10 21.26 0.71
C GLY A 242 9.82 20.42 0.65
N THR A 243 9.92 19.08 0.77
CA THR A 243 8.74 18.20 0.76
C THR A 243 7.79 18.56 1.90
N ARG A 244 6.51 18.77 1.58
CA ARG A 244 5.49 19.06 2.58
C ARG A 244 5.34 17.90 3.57
N PRO A 245 4.85 18.17 4.80
CA PRO A 245 4.59 17.13 5.78
C PRO A 245 3.73 16.00 5.20
N MET A 246 4.12 14.74 5.42
CA MET A 246 3.45 13.56 4.85
C MET A 246 1.98 13.49 5.23
N ARG A 247 1.62 13.96 6.43
CA ARG A 247 0.22 14.07 6.89
C ARG A 247 -0.67 14.92 5.98
N GLU A 248 -0.11 15.74 5.12
CA GLU A 248 -0.82 16.65 4.20
C GLU A 248 -0.91 16.08 2.78
N MET A 249 -0.31 14.91 2.52
CA MET A 249 -0.37 14.25 1.23
C MET A 249 -1.74 13.62 1.03
N THR A 250 -2.34 13.92 -0.11
CA THR A 250 -3.54 13.27 -0.66
C THR A 250 -3.15 12.05 -1.49
N ILE A 251 -4.08 11.13 -1.66
CA ILE A 251 -3.93 9.91 -2.45
C ILE A 251 -4.50 10.16 -3.83
N LEU A 252 -3.76 9.78 -4.87
CA LEU A 252 -4.18 9.89 -6.25
C LEU A 252 -4.21 8.52 -6.93
N LEU A 253 -5.24 8.34 -7.76
CA LEU A 253 -5.43 7.16 -8.59
C LEU A 253 -5.88 7.60 -9.98
N ASN A 254 -5.19 7.14 -11.03
CA ASN A 254 -5.59 7.40 -12.41
C ASN A 254 -5.12 6.31 -13.38
N VAL A 255 -5.70 6.32 -14.58
CA VAL A 255 -5.18 5.60 -15.74
C VAL A 255 -5.00 6.61 -16.87
N ALA A 256 -3.78 7.10 -17.05
CA ALA A 256 -3.42 7.97 -18.16
C ALA A 256 -3.28 7.18 -19.47
N MET A 257 -3.34 7.88 -20.60
CA MET A 257 -3.24 7.31 -21.94
C MET A 257 -2.28 8.12 -22.79
N GLY A 258 -1.29 7.46 -23.41
CA GLY A 258 -0.21 8.13 -24.12
C GLY A 258 0.75 8.86 -23.17
N GLY A 259 1.17 10.06 -23.55
CA GLY A 259 2.16 10.83 -22.82
C GLY A 259 3.63 10.48 -23.10
N ASN A 260 4.52 11.29 -22.54
CA ASN A 260 5.97 11.22 -22.75
C ASN A 260 6.54 9.84 -22.41
N VAL A 261 6.09 9.25 -21.30
CA VAL A 261 6.54 7.92 -20.85
C VAL A 261 6.10 6.79 -21.79
N CYS A 262 4.96 6.99 -22.49
CA CYS A 262 4.51 6.06 -23.51
C CYS A 262 5.25 6.23 -24.85
N ALA A 263 6.13 7.23 -25.00
CA ALA A 263 6.95 7.45 -26.18
C ALA A 263 6.15 7.51 -27.51
N GLY A 264 5.01 8.21 -27.48
CA GLY A 264 4.13 8.38 -28.64
C GLY A 264 3.24 7.19 -28.97
N LYS A 265 3.30 6.10 -28.18
CA LYS A 265 2.40 4.96 -28.32
C LYS A 265 0.99 5.32 -27.86
N THR A 266 -0.01 4.76 -28.54
CA THR A 266 -1.43 4.97 -28.24
C THR A 266 -2.15 3.64 -28.09
N PRO A 267 -3.14 3.56 -27.18
CA PRO A 267 -3.87 2.32 -26.96
C PRO A 267 -4.82 1.97 -28.11
N ALA A 268 -5.06 0.68 -28.28
CA ALA A 268 -6.09 0.15 -29.17
C ALA A 268 -7.50 0.44 -28.63
N ASP A 269 -8.53 0.25 -29.45
CA ASP A 269 -9.93 0.41 -29.00
C ASP A 269 -10.27 -0.59 -27.89
N GLY A 270 -10.99 -0.13 -26.88
CA GLY A 270 -11.41 -0.96 -25.76
C GLY A 270 -11.49 -0.20 -24.44
N TYR A 271 -11.42 -0.97 -23.35
CA TYR A 271 -11.39 -0.44 -21.99
C TYR A 271 -10.23 -1.05 -21.21
N TYR A 272 -9.68 -0.27 -20.29
CA TYR A 272 -8.51 -0.63 -19.48
C TYR A 272 -8.81 -0.30 -18.02
N ASP A 273 -9.06 -1.35 -17.23
CA ASP A 273 -9.49 -1.21 -15.84
C ASP A 273 -8.30 -1.33 -14.88
N MET A 274 -8.10 -0.30 -14.07
CA MET A 274 -7.40 -0.42 -12.79
C MET A 274 -8.44 -0.73 -11.71
N VAL A 275 -8.24 -1.85 -11.00
CA VAL A 275 -9.18 -2.32 -9.98
C VAL A 275 -8.50 -2.27 -8.61
N VAL A 276 -9.06 -1.46 -7.70
CA VAL A 276 -8.63 -1.35 -6.32
C VAL A 276 -9.53 -2.21 -5.44
N TYR A 277 -8.97 -3.29 -4.90
CA TYR A 277 -9.67 -4.28 -4.08
C TYR A 277 -9.74 -3.87 -2.62
N THR A 278 -8.70 -3.21 -2.14
CA THR A 278 -8.56 -2.81 -0.75
C THR A 278 -7.66 -1.59 -0.71
N MET A 279 -7.98 -0.64 0.16
CA MET A 279 -7.13 0.47 0.49
C MET A 279 -7.35 0.84 1.96
N TYR A 280 -6.31 1.23 2.69
CA TYR A 280 -6.45 1.75 4.04
C TYR A 280 -5.19 2.48 4.49
N LEU A 281 -5.35 3.34 5.50
CA LEU A 281 -4.26 3.88 6.29
C LEU A 281 -4.20 3.21 7.66
N ALA A 282 -3.01 2.79 8.06
CA ALA A 282 -2.76 2.10 9.33
C ALA A 282 -1.62 2.74 10.13
N SER A 283 -1.63 2.54 11.44
CA SER A 283 -0.63 3.08 12.37
C SER A 283 0.78 2.54 12.15
N GLU A 284 0.92 1.36 11.55
CA GLU A 284 2.18 0.66 11.31
C GLU A 284 2.01 -0.49 10.31
N LEU A 285 3.11 -1.17 9.95
CA LEU A 285 3.10 -2.34 9.08
C LEU A 285 2.35 -3.52 9.74
N GLU A 286 1.45 -4.16 8.98
CA GLU A 286 0.62 -5.29 9.44
C GLU A 286 1.42 -6.45 10.03
N HIS A 287 2.63 -6.68 9.52
CA HIS A 287 3.54 -7.70 10.02
C HIS A 287 4.82 -7.03 10.53
N GLY A 288 5.06 -7.12 11.84
CA GLY A 288 6.28 -6.63 12.49
C GLY A 288 6.33 -5.12 12.78
N GLY A 289 5.32 -4.35 12.41
CA GLY A 289 5.17 -2.95 12.82
C GLY A 289 6.39 -2.08 12.54
N TRP A 290 6.70 -1.17 13.46
CA TRP A 290 7.87 -0.30 13.36
C TRP A 290 9.22 -1.04 13.52
N GLU A 291 9.28 -2.17 14.24
CA GLU A 291 10.51 -2.96 14.33
C GLU A 291 10.93 -3.49 12.95
N ARG A 292 9.95 -3.96 12.17
CA ARG A 292 10.18 -4.33 10.79
C ARG A 292 10.63 -3.14 9.94
N PHE A 293 9.99 -1.98 10.09
CA PHE A 293 10.40 -0.78 9.37
C PHE A 293 11.87 -0.44 9.62
N GLU A 294 12.34 -0.52 10.87
CA GLU A 294 13.75 -0.28 11.20
C GLU A 294 14.70 -1.32 10.57
N SER A 295 14.31 -2.60 10.59
CA SER A 295 15.07 -3.66 9.93
C SER A 295 15.15 -3.44 8.42
N ASP A 296 14.01 -3.20 7.78
CA ASP A 296 13.90 -3.02 6.32
C ASP A 296 14.59 -1.73 5.88
N TRP A 297 14.60 -0.67 6.72
CA TRP A 297 15.38 0.54 6.46
C TRP A 297 16.88 0.24 6.31
N GLY A 298 17.40 -0.71 7.08
CA GLY A 298 18.81 -1.14 7.00
C GLY A 298 19.16 -1.83 5.68
N SER A 299 18.23 -2.53 5.05
CA SER A 299 18.49 -3.39 3.88
C SER A 299 17.86 -2.93 2.56
N ALA A 300 16.80 -2.14 2.59
CA ALA A 300 16.12 -1.69 1.38
C ALA A 300 17.05 -0.82 0.52
N PRO A 301 16.98 -0.93 -0.82
CA PRO A 301 17.82 -0.13 -1.71
C PRO A 301 17.30 1.31 -1.83
N PHE A 302 18.19 2.24 -2.16
CA PHE A 302 17.77 3.57 -2.63
C PHE A 302 17.38 3.51 -4.11
N GLY A 303 16.55 4.45 -4.56
CA GLY A 303 16.29 4.64 -5.99
C GLY A 303 17.48 5.23 -6.75
N ASN A 304 17.39 5.24 -8.08
CA ASN A 304 18.38 5.80 -9.01
C ASN A 304 17.95 7.17 -9.55
N THR A 305 18.87 7.95 -10.12
CA THR A 305 18.63 9.32 -10.64
C THR A 305 18.36 9.36 -12.17
N TYR A 306 17.79 8.30 -12.77
CA TYR A 306 17.77 8.12 -14.25
C TYR A 306 17.34 9.35 -15.05
#